data_AF-A0A853GQX9-F1
#
_entry.id   AF-A0A853GQX9-F1
#
_cell.length_a   1.000
_cell.length_b   1.000
_cell.length_c   1.000
_cell.angle_alpha   90.00
_cell.angle_beta   90.00
_cell.angle_gamma   90.00
#
_symmetry.space_group_name_H-M   'P 1'
#
loop_
_entity.id
_entity.type
_entity.pdbx_description
1 polymer ?
#
loop_
_entity_poly.entity_id
_entity_poly.type
_entity_poly.pdbx_seq_one_letter_code
_entity_poly.pdbx_strand_id
1 'polypeptide(L)' 'MRSLFLVIVLANLAVLALGQGFFGPPPSEQGRQPRQLSERNQFSITLNAPLPPSQTPSGQTPSTRAAPASK' A
#
# COMPACT_ATOMS: atom_id res chain seq x y z
N MET A 1 -0.07 44.39 28.86
CA MET A 1 -1.00 43.23 28.92
C MET A 1 -1.47 42.76 27.54
N ARG A 2 -2.06 43.63 26.70
CA ARG A 2 -2.61 43.21 25.40
C ARG A 2 -1.58 42.69 24.38
N SER A 3 -0.38 43.26 24.36
CA SER A 3 0.72 42.81 23.50
C SER A 3 1.21 41.40 23.88
N LEU A 4 1.43 41.15 25.18
CA LEU A 4 1.83 39.85 25.68
C LEU A 4 0.79 38.76 25.35
N PHE A 5 -0.49 39.08 25.53
CA PHE A 5 -1.59 38.20 25.14
C PHE A 5 -1.54 37.86 23.65
N LEU A 6 -1.34 38.86 22.78
CA LEU A 6 -1.24 38.64 21.33
C LEU A 6 -0.07 37.71 20.97
N VAL A 7 1.10 37.90 21.58
CA VAL A 7 2.28 37.05 21.35
C VAL A 7 2.00 35.60 21.73
N ILE A 8 1.37 35.38 22.89
CA ILE A 8 1.00 34.03 23.35
C ILE A 8 0.01 33.39 22.38
N VAL A 9 -0.99 34.14 21.92
CA VAL A 9 -1.97 33.64 20.94
C VAL A 9 -1.26 33.23 19.64
N LEU A 10 -0.41 34.09 19.07
CA LEU A 10 0.33 33.77 17.85
C LEU A 10 1.25 32.56 18.00
N ALA A 11 1.92 32.42 19.15
CA ALA A 11 2.77 31.27 19.43
C ALA A 11 1.96 29.96 19.44
N ASN A 12 0.79 29.96 20.08
CA ASN A 12 -0.08 28.77 20.11
C ASN A 12 -0.62 28.43 18.71
N LEU A 13 -1.02 29.43 17.92
CA LEU A 13 -1.43 29.24 16.52
C LEU A 13 -0.31 28.64 15.67
N ALA A 14 0.93 29.11 15.85
CA ALA A 14 2.08 28.56 15.14
C ALA A 14 2.33 27.09 15.49
N VAL A 15 2.27 26.73 16.79
CA VAL A 15 2.41 25.34 17.25
C VAL A 15 1.29 24.45 16.70
N LEU A 16 0.05 24.94 16.72
CA LEU A 16 -1.10 24.21 16.16
C LEU A 16 -0.94 23.97 14.67
N ALA A 17 -0.58 25.00 13.90
CA ALA A 17 -0.37 24.89 12.45
C ALA A 17 0.76 23.91 12.10
N LEU A 18 1.84 23.92 12.89
CA LEU A 18 2.94 22.97 12.76
C LEU A 18 2.44 21.52 12.96
N GLY A 19 1.64 21.28 14.00
CA GLY A 19 1.08 19.95 14.29
C GLY A 19 0.05 19.46 13.28
N GLN A 20 -0.68 20.37 12.61
CA GLN A 20 -1.65 20.04 11.56
C GLN A 20 -0.99 19.77 10.20
N GLY A 21 0.34 19.87 10.08
CA GLY A 21 1.02 19.72 8.80
C GLY A 21 0.69 20.85 7.82
N PHE A 22 0.40 22.07 8.32
CA PHE A 22 0.12 23.24 7.49
C PHE A 22 1.29 23.60 6.56
N PHE A 23 2.51 23.20 6.94
CA PHE A 23 3.72 23.33 6.12
C PHE A 23 3.84 22.26 5.01
N GLY A 24 2.86 21.37 4.90
CA GLY A 24 2.79 20.31 3.91
C GLY A 24 3.47 19.01 4.35
N PRO A 25 3.26 17.93 3.57
CA PRO A 25 3.94 16.66 3.78
C PRO A 25 5.46 16.85 3.64
N PRO A 26 6.27 16.13 4.43
CA PRO A 26 7.71 16.27 4.41
C PRO A 26 8.27 15.93 3.02
N PRO A 27 9.39 16.55 2.58
CA PRO A 27 10.00 16.27 1.28
C PRO A 27 10.29 14.79 1.05
N SER A 28 10.54 14.02 2.12
CA SER A 28 10.73 12.57 2.07
C SER A 28 9.50 11.78 1.61
N GLU A 29 8.31 12.38 1.65
CA GLU A 29 7.06 11.80 1.16
C GLU A 29 6.69 12.28 -0.25
N GLN A 30 7.48 13.18 -0.85
CA GLN A 30 7.33 13.53 -2.26
C GLN A 30 7.61 12.27 -3.10
N GLY A 31 6.60 11.83 -3.86
CA GLY A 31 6.66 10.60 -4.66
C GLY A 31 6.17 9.33 -3.95
N ARG A 32 5.88 9.39 -2.64
CA ARG A 32 5.09 8.34 -1.94
C ARG A 32 3.59 8.52 -2.10
N GLN A 33 3.15 9.49 -2.89
CA GLN A 33 1.75 9.60 -3.26
C GLN A 33 1.33 8.27 -3.89
N PRO A 34 0.39 7.53 -3.27
CA PRO A 34 -0.11 6.31 -3.87
C PRO A 34 -0.67 6.70 -5.22
N ARG A 35 -0.01 6.25 -6.29
CA ARG A 35 -0.52 6.43 -7.64
C ARG A 35 -1.91 5.82 -7.61
N GLN A 36 -2.95 6.64 -7.80
CA GLN A 36 -4.31 6.12 -7.97
C GLN A 36 -4.18 5.05 -9.05
N LEU A 37 -4.38 3.79 -8.67
CA LEU A 37 -4.22 2.67 -9.57
C LEU A 37 -5.33 2.85 -10.61
N SER A 38 -5.00 3.41 -11.76
CA SER A 38 -5.95 3.53 -12.86
C SER A 38 -6.05 2.13 -13.46
N GLU A 39 -7.06 1.38 -13.01
CA GLU A 39 -7.32 -0.02 -13.37
C GLU A 39 -7.83 -0.17 -14.80
N ARG A 40 -7.17 0.50 -15.76
CA ARG A 40 -7.55 0.47 -17.17
C ARG A 40 -7.55 -0.96 -17.76
N ASN A 41 -6.82 -1.88 -17.14
CA ASN A 41 -6.69 -3.27 -17.56
C ASN A 41 -7.21 -4.28 -16.52
N GLN A 42 -8.18 -3.90 -15.67
CA GLN A 42 -8.74 -4.83 -14.68
C GLN A 42 -9.32 -6.11 -15.32
N PHE A 43 -9.78 -6.00 -16.57
CA PHE A 43 -10.41 -7.09 -17.31
C PHE A 43 -9.48 -7.81 -18.31
N SER A 44 -8.17 -7.48 -18.36
CA SER A 44 -7.27 -8.11 -19.36
C SER A 44 -6.74 -9.48 -18.94
N ILE A 45 -7.06 -9.95 -17.73
CA ILE A 45 -6.58 -11.22 -17.19
C ILE A 45 -7.76 -12.19 -17.13
N THR A 46 -8.04 -12.85 -18.24
CA THR A 46 -8.96 -13.99 -18.29
C THR A 46 -8.16 -15.26 -18.02
N LEU A 47 -8.42 -15.93 -16.90
CA LEU A 47 -7.92 -17.29 -16.71
C LEU A 47 -8.68 -18.18 -17.69
N ASN A 48 -7.97 -18.76 -18.64
CA ASN A 48 -8.54 -19.77 -19.54
C ASN A 48 -8.90 -21.03 -18.73
N ALA A 49 -9.83 -21.82 -19.26
CA ALA A 49 -10.20 -23.09 -18.64
C ALA A 49 -8.96 -23.96 -18.40
N PRO A 50 -8.89 -24.69 -17.26
CA PRO A 50 -7.81 -25.62 -17.00
C PRO A 50 -7.64 -26.59 -18.17
N LEU A 51 -6.39 -26.77 -18.61
CA LEU A 51 -6.06 -27.77 -19.62
C LEU A 51 -6.50 -29.15 -19.10
N PRO A 52 -7.16 -29.98 -19.93
CA PRO A 52 -7.48 -31.34 -19.53
C PRO A 52 -6.18 -32.10 -19.22
N PRO A 53 -6.20 -33.08 -18.31
CA PRO A 53 -5.01 -33.80 -17.85
C PRO A 53 -4.22 -34.47 -18.99
N SER A 54 -4.85 -34.70 -20.14
CA SER A 54 -4.25 -35.22 -21.37
C SER A 54 -3.34 -34.23 -22.11
N GLN A 55 -3.34 -32.94 -21.74
CA GLN A 55 -2.49 -31.88 -22.32
C GLN A 55 -1.43 -31.36 -21.35
N THR A 56 -1.25 -32.01 -20.19
CA THR A 56 -0.15 -31.70 -19.27
C THR A 56 1.17 -32.03 -19.96
N PRO A 57 2.09 -31.06 -20.18
CA PRO A 57 3.43 -31.36 -20.67
C PRO A 57 4.05 -32.40 -19.75
N SER A 58 4.55 -33.49 -20.32
CA SER A 58 5.03 -34.71 -19.65
C SER A 58 6.33 -34.53 -18.84
N GLY A 59 6.48 -33.40 -18.16
CA GLY A 59 7.64 -33.05 -17.34
C GLY A 59 7.32 -32.52 -15.95
N GLN A 60 6.05 -32.43 -15.54
CA GLN A 60 5.71 -31.92 -14.20
C GLN A 60 5.30 -33.07 -13.27
N THR A 61 6.30 -33.77 -12.74
CA THR A 61 6.15 -34.71 -11.63
C THR A 61 5.60 -33.93 -10.43
N PRO A 62 4.42 -34.28 -9.89
CA PRO A 62 4.00 -33.73 -8.61
C PRO A 62 4.94 -34.30 -7.55
N SER A 63 5.83 -33.47 -6.99
CA SER A 63 6.53 -33.81 -5.76
C SER A 63 5.47 -34.00 -4.66
N THR A 64 5.06 -35.24 -4.47
CA THR A 64 4.23 -35.69 -3.35
C THR A 64 4.89 -35.21 -2.06
N ARG A 65 4.30 -34.18 -1.44
CA ARG A 65 4.61 -33.75 -0.08
C ARG A 65 4.42 -34.97 0.82
N ALA A 66 5.53 -35.48 1.33
CA ALA A 66 5.62 -36.65 2.20
C ALA A 66 4.66 -36.53 3.40
N ALA A 67 3.97 -37.64 3.69
CA ALA A 67 3.12 -37.82 4.85
C ALA A 67 3.93 -37.72 6.15
N PRO A 68 3.39 -37.14 7.24
CA PRO A 68 3.81 -37.51 8.58
C PRO A 68 3.06 -38.79 9.00
N ALA A 69 3.83 -39.85 9.25
CA ALA A 69 3.37 -41.10 9.84
C ALA A 69 2.83 -40.85 11.26
N SER A 70 1.65 -41.41 11.57
CA SER A 70 1.10 -41.47 12.93
C SER A 70 1.32 -42.88 13.49
N LYS A 71 1.94 -42.97 14.66
CA LYS A 71 1.86 -44.13 15.56
C LYS A 71 0.78 -43.89 16.60
#